data_AF-A0A0D6LB16-F1
#
_entry.id   AF-A0A0D6LB16-F1
#
_cell.length_a   1.000
_cell.length_b   1.000
_cell.length_c   1.000
_cell.angle_alpha   90.00
_cell.angle_beta   90.00
_cell.angle_gamma   90.00
#
_symmetry.space_group_name_H-M   'P 1'
#
loop_
_entity.id
_entity.type
_entity.pdbx_description
1 polymer ?
#
loop_
_entity_poly.entity_id
_entity_poly.type
_entity_poly.pdbx_seq_one_letter_code
_entity_poly.pdbx_strand_id
1 'polypeptide(L)'
;MQPKSESSRKWKEGDSGGGWSLQSHAYHDHLKMKRPKLKTRRREHGAAESPHKDRHHPWNPNWLILVIAALAILPYIPSLDGEFVFDDSATILNNPIVTGKSHLKQVFTTDYWGYPIASSQSHKSYRPLTTLTFW
;
A
#
# COMPACT_ATOMS: atom_id res chain seq x y z
N MET A 1 -38.78 26.69 -7.25
CA MET A 1 -38.85 25.22 -7.28
C MET A 1 -40.17 24.83 -7.93
N GLN A 2 -40.15 24.48 -9.23
CA GLN A 2 -40.97 23.46 -9.89
C GLN A 2 -40.46 23.30 -11.34
N PRO A 3 -40.48 22.08 -11.91
CA PRO A 3 -39.64 21.66 -13.03
C PRO A 3 -40.38 21.67 -14.39
N LYS A 4 -39.61 21.79 -15.48
CA LYS A 4 -40.09 21.56 -16.86
C LYS A 4 -39.94 20.09 -17.23
N SER A 5 -41.03 19.50 -17.70
CA SER A 5 -41.15 18.12 -18.19
C SER A 5 -40.69 17.96 -19.64
N GLU A 6 -40.13 16.77 -19.90
CA GLU A 6 -39.73 16.24 -21.21
C GLU A 6 -40.91 16.08 -22.17
N SER A 7 -40.63 16.17 -23.47
CA SER A 7 -41.57 15.74 -24.52
C SER A 7 -40.86 14.83 -25.52
N SER A 8 -41.34 13.59 -25.55
CA SER A 8 -40.91 12.47 -26.36
C SER A 8 -41.25 12.62 -27.85
N ARG A 9 -40.37 12.05 -28.67
CA ARG A 9 -40.50 11.89 -30.13
C ARG A 9 -41.73 11.07 -30.51
N LYS A 10 -42.32 11.38 -31.67
CA LYS A 10 -43.22 10.48 -32.40
C LYS A 10 -42.87 10.48 -33.88
N TRP A 11 -42.49 9.32 -34.41
CA TRP A 11 -42.24 9.06 -35.82
C TRP A 11 -43.54 8.88 -36.60
N LYS A 12 -43.51 9.17 -37.90
CA LYS A 12 -44.51 8.71 -38.88
C LYS A 12 -43.80 8.04 -40.05
N GLU A 13 -44.13 6.78 -40.26
CA GLU A 13 -43.85 5.98 -41.45
C GLU A 13 -44.92 6.23 -42.51
N GLY A 14 -44.56 6.12 -43.79
CA GLY A 14 -45.48 6.24 -44.91
C GLY A 14 -44.84 5.78 -46.22
N ASP A 15 -45.31 4.63 -46.69
CA ASP A 15 -45.05 3.93 -47.95
C ASP A 15 -44.95 4.79 -49.21
N SER A 16 -44.18 4.32 -50.21
CA SER A 16 -44.73 3.82 -51.48
C SER A 16 -43.63 3.46 -52.50
N GLY A 17 -43.76 2.26 -53.08
CA GLY A 17 -42.93 1.80 -54.18
C GLY A 17 -43.31 2.46 -55.51
N GLY A 18 -42.37 2.44 -56.46
CA GLY A 18 -42.59 2.87 -57.84
C GLY A 18 -41.27 3.00 -58.59
N GLY A 19 -40.94 2.00 -59.41
CA GLY A 19 -39.77 2.05 -60.28
C GLY A 19 -39.99 2.94 -61.51
N TRP A 20 -38.90 3.47 -62.07
CA TRP A 20 -38.81 3.84 -63.49
C TRP A 20 -37.37 3.67 -63.97
N SER A 21 -37.23 2.91 -65.05
CA SER A 21 -36.04 2.80 -65.87
C SER A 21 -35.95 3.97 -66.86
N LEU A 22 -34.73 4.23 -67.35
CA LEU A 22 -34.33 4.99 -68.53
C LEU A 22 -33.99 6.48 -68.31
N GLN A 23 -32.68 6.77 -68.28
CA GLN A 23 -32.09 7.77 -69.17
C GLN A 23 -30.56 7.52 -69.28
N SER A 24 -30.19 6.46 -69.97
CA SER A 24 -28.87 6.37 -70.61
C SER A 24 -28.92 7.25 -71.86
N HIS A 25 -28.04 8.26 -71.93
CA HIS A 25 -27.39 8.86 -73.11
C HIS A 25 -27.14 10.35 -72.88
N ALA A 26 -25.93 10.80 -73.21
CA ALA A 26 -25.43 12.17 -73.17
C ALA A 26 -24.90 12.67 -71.81
N TYR A 27 -23.73 12.18 -71.39
CA TYR A 27 -22.74 13.01 -70.67
C TYR A 27 -21.32 12.41 -70.78
N HIS A 28 -21.00 11.81 -71.93
CA HIS A 28 -19.63 11.47 -72.30
C HIS A 28 -19.12 12.52 -73.25
N ASP A 29 -18.60 13.62 -72.72
CA ASP A 29 -17.39 14.26 -73.25
C ASP A 29 -17.08 15.52 -72.45
N HIS A 30 -15.81 15.66 -72.14
CA HIS A 30 -15.11 16.77 -71.49
C HIS A 30 -14.43 16.40 -70.16
N LEU A 31 -13.13 16.76 -70.15
CA LEU A 31 -12.17 16.79 -69.04
C LEU A 31 -11.28 15.55 -68.85
N LYS A 32 -10.46 15.24 -69.86
CA LYS A 32 -9.14 14.62 -69.62
C LYS A 32 -8.20 15.66 -68.99
N MET A 33 -8.37 15.94 -67.69
CA MET A 33 -7.33 16.62 -66.92
C MET A 33 -6.20 15.63 -66.62
N LYS A 34 -5.00 15.88 -67.16
CA LYS A 34 -3.78 15.17 -66.76
C LYS A 34 -3.42 15.57 -65.33
N ARG A 35 -3.61 14.66 -64.38
CA ARG A 35 -3.23 14.86 -62.98
C ARG A 35 -1.69 14.99 -62.89
N PRO A 36 -1.13 16.02 -62.23
CA PRO A 36 0.30 16.07 -61.98
C PRO A 36 0.70 14.92 -61.06
N LYS A 37 1.79 14.20 -61.40
CA LYS A 37 2.34 13.13 -60.56
C LYS A 37 2.91 13.77 -59.29
N LEU A 38 2.14 13.70 -58.20
CA LEU A 38 2.63 13.99 -56.85
C LEU A 38 3.76 13.02 -56.55
N LYS A 39 5.00 13.54 -56.50
CA LYS A 39 6.15 12.80 -56.01
C LYS A 39 5.99 12.70 -54.50
N THR A 40 5.31 11.66 -54.05
CA THR A 40 5.20 11.32 -52.64
C THR A 40 6.61 11.10 -52.11
N ARG A 41 7.16 12.11 -51.44
CA ARG A 41 8.36 11.96 -50.62
C ARG A 41 7.95 11.05 -49.46
N ARG A 42 8.02 9.75 -49.69
CA ARG A 42 8.02 8.73 -48.64
C ARG A 42 9.11 9.16 -47.67
N ARG A 43 8.73 9.70 -46.51
CA ARG A 43 9.64 9.79 -45.38
C ARG A 43 10.01 8.34 -45.10
N GLU A 44 11.21 7.95 -45.50
CA GLU A 44 11.90 6.82 -44.91
C GLU A 44 11.93 7.14 -43.41
N HIS A 45 10.91 6.69 -42.67
CA HIS A 45 11.10 6.40 -41.26
C HIS A 45 12.05 5.21 -41.25
N GLY A 46 13.34 5.53 -41.42
CA GLY A 46 14.41 4.65 -41.01
C GLY A 46 14.11 4.35 -39.57
N ALA A 47 13.61 3.14 -39.33
CA ALA A 47 13.65 2.50 -38.04
C ALA A 47 15.12 2.36 -37.68
N ALA A 48 15.73 3.45 -37.21
CA ALA A 48 16.83 3.35 -36.30
C ALA A 48 16.19 2.86 -35.00
N GLU A 49 15.95 1.55 -34.93
CA GLU A 49 15.91 0.86 -33.65
C GLU A 49 17.23 1.23 -32.97
N SER A 50 17.14 2.23 -32.08
CA SER A 50 18.21 2.49 -31.15
C SER A 50 18.34 1.22 -30.34
N PRO A 51 19.53 0.62 -30.18
CA PRO A 51 19.67 -0.52 -29.31
C PRO A 51 19.24 -0.03 -27.92
N HIS A 52 18.04 -0.44 -27.50
CA HIS A 52 17.60 -0.29 -26.12
C HIS A 52 18.55 -1.19 -25.36
N LYS A 53 19.68 -0.61 -24.96
CA LYS A 53 20.66 -1.26 -24.11
C LYS A 53 19.93 -1.43 -22.80
N ASP A 54 19.29 -2.58 -22.64
CA ASP A 54 18.77 -3.06 -21.38
C ASP A 54 19.96 -3.05 -20.44
N ARG A 55 20.10 -1.93 -19.72
CA ARG A 55 21.04 -1.82 -18.63
C ARG A 55 20.46 -2.76 -17.59
N HIS A 56 20.84 -4.04 -17.67
CA HIS A 56 20.85 -4.91 -16.52
C HIS A 56 21.72 -4.18 -15.49
N HIS A 57 21.08 -3.37 -14.66
CA HIS A 57 21.72 -2.78 -13.51
C HIS A 57 21.78 -3.92 -12.50
N PRO A 58 22.95 -4.50 -12.20
CA PRO A 58 23.06 -5.44 -11.10
C PRO A 58 22.97 -4.63 -9.81
N TRP A 59 21.78 -4.14 -9.48
CA TRP A 59 21.52 -3.64 -8.13
C TRP A 59 21.65 -4.88 -7.24
N ASN A 60 22.79 -5.05 -6.59
CA ASN A 60 22.91 -6.00 -5.50
C ASN A 60 22.00 -5.46 -4.38
N PRO A 61 20.82 -6.04 -4.12
CA PRO A 61 19.84 -5.44 -3.20
C PRO A 61 20.30 -5.55 -1.74
N ASN A 62 21.40 -6.25 -1.47
CA ASN A 62 21.92 -6.51 -0.13
C ASN A 62 22.22 -5.22 0.64
N TRP A 63 22.69 -4.14 -0.02
CA TRP A 63 22.93 -2.87 0.66
C TRP A 63 21.63 -2.20 1.14
N LEU A 64 20.51 -2.39 0.43
CA LEU A 64 19.20 -1.91 0.88
C LEU A 64 18.77 -2.64 2.16
N ILE A 65 19.03 -3.95 2.24
CA ILE A 65 18.76 -4.74 3.46
C ILE A 65 19.57 -4.18 4.64
N LEU A 66 20.85 -3.85 4.43
CA LEU A 66 21.68 -3.25 5.47
C LEU A 66 21.18 -1.87 5.89
N VAL A 67 20.73 -1.04 4.94
CA VAL A 67 20.14 0.28 5.23
C VAL A 67 18.86 0.13 6.04
N ILE A 68 17.98 -0.81 5.67
CA ILE A 68 16.73 -1.07 6.40
C ILE A 68 17.04 -1.58 7.81
N ALA A 69 17.97 -2.53 7.96
CA ALA A 69 18.39 -3.04 9.26
C ALA A 69 18.99 -1.92 10.13
N ALA A 70 19.82 -1.06 9.55
CA ALA A 70 20.38 0.10 10.26
C ALA A 70 19.27 1.06 10.71
N LEU A 71 18.34 1.43 9.83
CA LEU A 71 17.21 2.31 10.19
C LEU A 71 16.28 1.70 11.23
N ALA A 72 16.19 0.36 11.30
CA ALA A 72 15.43 -0.34 12.33
C ALA A 72 16.18 -0.42 13.68
N ILE A 73 17.51 -0.50 13.69
CA ILE A 73 18.31 -0.71 14.91
C ILE A 73 18.79 0.61 15.52
N LEU A 74 19.32 1.53 14.71
CA LEU A 74 19.97 2.76 15.17
C LEU A 74 19.10 3.60 16.11
N PRO A 75 17.77 3.77 15.89
CA PRO A 75 16.92 4.53 16.81
C PRO A 75 16.85 3.95 18.22
N TYR A 76 17.13 2.64 18.39
CA TYR A 76 17.07 1.95 19.68
C TYR A 76 18.42 1.85 20.38
N ILE A 77 19.53 2.29 19.76
CA ILE A 77 20.85 2.30 20.41
C ILE A 77 20.83 3.07 21.75
N PRO A 78 20.20 4.27 21.85
CA PRO A 78 20.11 4.97 23.13
C PRO A 78 19.34 4.20 24.22
N SER A 79 18.48 3.25 23.84
CA SER A 79 17.74 2.41 24.78
C SER A 79 18.56 1.28 25.40
N LEU A 80 19.79 1.04 24.92
CA LEU A 80 20.68 0.02 25.49
C LEU A 80 21.20 0.41 26.88
N ASP A 81 21.37 1.71 27.14
CA ASP A 81 21.73 2.27 28.44
C ASP A 81 20.48 2.73 29.23
N GLY A 82 19.34 2.12 28.96
CA GLY A 82 18.08 2.43 29.64
C GLY A 82 18.06 1.94 31.09
N GLU A 83 17.61 2.81 31.99
CA GLU A 83 17.34 2.46 33.38
C GLU A 83 16.05 1.62 33.52
N PHE A 84 15.86 1.01 34.69
CA PHE A 84 14.64 0.26 34.98
C PHE A 84 13.40 1.14 34.84
N VAL A 85 12.45 0.70 34.00
CA VAL A 85 11.17 1.38 33.85
C VAL A 85 10.35 1.18 35.12
N PHE A 86 9.31 1.99 35.31
CA PHE A 86 8.48 2.01 36.52
C PHE A 86 8.06 0.61 37.01
N ASP A 87 7.57 -0.24 36.10
CA ASP A 87 7.13 -1.59 36.42
C ASP A 87 8.31 -2.52 36.80
N ASP A 88 9.44 -2.37 36.12
CA ASP A 88 10.62 -3.19 36.38
C ASP A 88 11.21 -2.84 37.75
N SER A 89 11.27 -1.54 38.08
CA SER A 89 11.73 -1.05 39.37
C SER A 89 10.89 -1.60 40.53
N ALA A 90 9.56 -1.61 40.39
CA ALA A 90 8.67 -2.14 41.41
C ALA A 90 8.88 -3.66 41.64
N THR A 91 9.07 -4.42 40.56
CA THR A 91 9.18 -5.89 40.65
C THR A 91 10.59 -6.37 41.01
N ILE A 92 11.64 -5.74 40.47
CA ILE A 92 13.02 -6.22 40.59
C ILE A 92 13.73 -5.55 41.76
N LEU A 93 13.64 -4.22 41.86
CA LEU A 93 14.39 -3.46 42.86
C LEU A 93 13.64 -3.34 44.20
N ASN A 94 12.32 -3.21 44.15
CA ASN A 94 11.51 -2.92 45.33
C ASN A 94 10.80 -4.15 45.92
N ASN A 95 10.70 -5.26 45.19
CA ASN A 95 10.07 -6.46 45.72
C ASN A 95 11.00 -7.15 46.74
N PRO A 96 10.59 -7.29 48.02
CA PRO A 96 11.41 -7.92 49.06
C PRO A 96 11.71 -9.39 48.78
N ILE A 97 10.84 -10.08 48.03
CA ILE A 97 11.04 -11.47 47.65
C ILE A 97 12.18 -11.56 46.65
N VAL A 98 12.12 -10.79 45.56
CA VAL A 98 13.13 -10.77 44.49
C VAL A 98 14.49 -10.30 45.00
N THR A 99 14.52 -9.28 45.86
CA THR A 99 15.79 -8.77 46.44
C THR A 99 16.39 -9.66 47.55
N GLY A 100 15.79 -10.82 47.85
CA GLY A 100 16.26 -11.73 48.90
C GLY A 100 16.09 -11.20 50.33
N LYS A 101 15.39 -10.07 50.51
CA LYS A 101 15.07 -9.48 51.82
C LYS A 101 13.95 -10.23 52.55
N SER A 102 13.25 -11.12 51.85
CA SER A 102 12.19 -11.96 52.40
C SER A 102 12.34 -13.44 52.03
N HIS A 103 11.61 -14.30 52.73
CA HIS A 103 11.55 -15.72 52.44
C HIS A 103 10.84 -16.01 51.11
N LEU A 104 11.46 -16.83 50.26
CA LEU A 104 10.90 -17.31 48.99
C LEU A 104 9.46 -17.86 49.07
N LYS A 105 9.10 -18.48 50.21
CA LYS A 105 7.75 -19.01 50.43
C LYS A 105 6.68 -17.92 50.38
N GLN A 106 7.01 -16.66 50.65
CA GLN A 106 6.05 -15.55 50.58
C GLN A 106 5.51 -15.33 49.17
N VAL A 107 6.20 -15.80 48.12
CA VAL A 107 5.74 -15.69 46.72
C VAL A 107 4.37 -16.32 46.49
N PHE A 108 3.97 -17.30 47.31
CA PHE A 108 2.68 -17.97 47.22
C PHE A 108 1.54 -17.21 47.94
N THR A 109 1.87 -16.13 48.65
CA THR A 109 0.93 -15.36 49.49
C THR A 109 0.91 -13.87 49.14
N THR A 110 1.81 -13.42 48.27
CA THR A 110 1.91 -12.05 47.77
C THR A 110 1.52 -11.97 46.30
N ASP A 111 1.18 -10.77 45.85
CA ASP A 111 1.06 -10.48 44.43
C ASP A 111 2.43 -10.27 43.76
N TYR A 112 2.39 -10.02 42.46
CA TYR A 112 3.56 -9.81 41.61
C TYR A 112 4.48 -8.68 42.08
N TRP A 113 3.92 -7.68 42.75
CA TRP A 113 4.62 -6.48 43.20
C TRP A 113 5.16 -6.60 44.63
N GLY A 114 4.89 -7.72 45.31
CA GLY A 114 5.36 -7.99 46.67
C GLY A 114 4.40 -7.57 47.78
N TYR A 115 3.16 -7.19 47.47
CA TYR A 115 2.14 -6.93 48.49
C TYR A 115 1.40 -8.21 48.86
N PRO A 116 0.99 -8.41 50.14
CA PRO A 116 0.11 -9.51 50.50
C PRO A 116 -1.16 -9.48 49.65
N ILE A 117 -1.54 -10.61 49.05
CA ILE A 117 -2.64 -10.67 48.06
C ILE A 117 -4.01 -10.30 48.65
N ALA A 118 -4.16 -10.45 49.96
CA ALA A 118 -5.36 -10.06 50.71
C ALA A 118 -5.42 -8.55 51.04
N SER A 119 -4.35 -7.80 50.81
CA SER A 119 -4.30 -6.36 51.12
C SER A 119 -5.05 -5.52 50.09
N SER A 120 -5.58 -4.37 50.51
CA SER A 120 -6.23 -3.41 49.61
C SER A 120 -5.26 -2.71 48.66
N GLN A 121 -3.96 -2.72 48.99
CA GLN A 121 -2.89 -2.19 48.15
C GLN A 121 -2.43 -3.19 47.08
N SER A 122 -2.91 -4.45 47.17
CA SER A 122 -2.58 -5.45 46.18
C SER A 122 -3.28 -5.17 44.85
N HIS A 123 -2.53 -5.33 43.78
CA HIS A 123 -3.08 -5.33 42.42
C HIS A 123 -3.71 -6.67 42.04
N LYS A 124 -3.70 -7.65 42.96
CA LYS A 124 -4.25 -9.02 42.80
C LYS A 124 -3.68 -9.79 41.60
N SER A 125 -2.55 -9.36 41.09
CA SER A 125 -1.79 -10.02 40.03
C SER A 125 -0.96 -11.16 40.62
N TYR A 126 -1.51 -12.37 40.66
CA TYR A 126 -0.77 -13.53 41.19
C TYR A 126 0.09 -14.19 40.10
N ARG A 127 1.43 -14.10 40.23
CA ARG A 127 2.41 -14.58 39.24
C ARG A 127 3.65 -15.22 39.88
N PRO A 128 3.49 -16.28 40.69
CA PRO A 128 4.58 -16.85 41.47
C PRO A 128 5.74 -17.36 40.62
N LEU A 129 5.46 -17.95 39.45
CA LEU A 129 6.50 -18.45 38.56
C LEU A 129 7.36 -17.32 37.98
N THR A 130 6.72 -16.24 37.50
CA THR A 130 7.44 -15.07 36.97
C THR A 130 8.23 -14.35 38.06
N THR A 131 7.67 -14.19 39.27
CA THR A 131 8.41 -13.58 40.38
C THR A 131 9.63 -14.42 40.77
N LEU A 132 9.54 -15.76 40.71
CA LEU A 132 10.67 -16.65 40.98
C LEU A 132 11.76 -16.59 39.92
N THR A 133 11.46 -16.27 38.65
CA THR A 133 12.52 -16.15 37.63
C THR A 133 13.44 -14.95 37.84
N PHE A 134 13.05 -13.99 38.70
CA PHE A 134 13.87 -12.84 39.04
C PHE A 134 14.67 -13.00 40.34
N TRP A 135 14.38 -14.04 41.13
CA TRP A 135 15.05 -14.32 42.40
C TRP A 135 16.47 -14.86 42.22
#